data_AF-A0A924EAK8-F1
#
_entry.id   AF-A0A924EAK8-F1
#
_cell.length_a   1.000
_cell.length_b   1.000
_cell.length_c   1.000
_cell.angle_alpha   90.00
_cell.angle_beta   90.00
_cell.angle_gamma   90.00
#
_symmetry.space_group_name_H-M   'P 1'
#
loop_
_entity.id
_entity.type
_entity.pdbx_description
1 polymer ?
#
loop_
_entity_poly.entity_id
_entity_poly.type
_entity_poly.pdbx_seq_one_letter_code
_entity_poly.pdbx_strand_id
1 'polypeptide(L)'
;GVPKQEVVNWYRSSVDFAVNHNTTRMIYMHPNGANVWPDVLQNLLAYAKSQGNDKFQWYTMPRLADFMTTRQRVSWHEQRDASGVSQFEASHPSSLKEMVWMLPKTRYVERPVSPDESVIVTDRGDHWAVSAGNVRQVRFSARQH
;
A
#
# COMPACT_ATOMS: atom_id res chain seq x y z
N GLY A 1 23.75 27.51 -4.87
CA GLY A 1 22.90 26.58 -4.08
C GLY A 1 21.79 26.05 -4.98
N VAL A 2 21.18 24.92 -4.62
CA VAL A 2 20.05 24.35 -5.38
C VAL A 2 18.83 25.30 -5.26
N PRO A 3 18.11 25.61 -6.34
CA PRO A 3 16.88 26.41 -6.28
C PRO A 3 15.78 25.73 -5.45
N LYS A 4 15.07 26.48 -4.61
CA LYS A 4 13.96 25.95 -3.79
C LYS A 4 12.89 25.23 -4.63
N GLN A 5 12.57 25.79 -5.79
CA GLN A 5 11.56 25.22 -6.68
C GLN A 5 11.94 23.82 -7.20
N GLU A 6 13.23 23.57 -7.43
CA GLU A 6 13.71 22.27 -7.86
C GLU A 6 13.48 21.21 -6.78
N VAL A 7 13.74 21.56 -5.51
CA VAL A 7 13.50 20.69 -4.36
C VAL A 7 12.00 20.46 -4.14
N VAL A 8 11.15 21.47 -4.34
CA VAL A 8 9.68 21.32 -4.30
C VAL A 8 9.24 20.31 -5.37
N ASN A 9 9.72 20.44 -6.61
CA ASN A 9 9.36 19.54 -7.69
C ASN A 9 9.81 18.10 -7.38
N TRP A 10 11.02 17.92 -6.86
CA TRP A 10 11.52 16.60 -6.45
C TRP A 10 10.65 15.94 -5.36
N TYR A 11 10.21 16.71 -4.37
CA TYR A 11 9.30 16.21 -3.33
C TYR A 11 7.94 15.79 -3.88
N ARG A 12 7.38 16.55 -4.84
CA ARG A 12 6.13 16.18 -5.52
C ARG A 12 6.29 14.87 -6.29
N SER A 13 7.36 14.75 -7.09
CA SER A 13 7.66 13.50 -7.82
C SER A 13 7.86 12.32 -6.87
N SER A 14 8.41 12.53 -5.68
CA SER A 14 8.58 11.48 -4.66
C SER A 14 7.25 11.00 -4.10
N VAL A 15 6.29 11.91 -3.87
CA VAL A 15 4.92 11.59 -3.46
C VAL A 15 4.19 10.85 -4.59
N ASP A 16 4.27 11.35 -5.82
CA ASP A 16 3.63 10.72 -6.99
C ASP A 16 4.15 9.32 -7.21
N PHE A 17 5.46 9.11 -7.09
CA PHE A 17 6.06 7.79 -7.20
C PHE A 17 5.52 6.84 -6.12
N ALA A 18 5.42 7.30 -4.86
CA ALA A 18 4.90 6.50 -3.76
C ALA A 18 3.47 6.05 -4.02
N VAL A 19 2.61 6.96 -4.50
CA VAL A 19 1.20 6.69 -4.86
C VAL A 19 1.11 5.74 -6.06
N ASN A 20 1.79 6.06 -7.17
CA ASN A 20 1.66 5.32 -8.43
C ASN A 20 2.22 3.90 -8.36
N HIS A 21 3.21 3.66 -7.49
CA HIS A 21 3.87 2.36 -7.38
C HIS A 21 3.57 1.63 -6.06
N ASN A 22 2.67 2.15 -5.22
CA ASN A 22 2.36 1.60 -3.89
C ASN A 22 3.64 1.36 -3.06
N THR A 23 4.55 2.33 -3.05
CA THR A 23 5.85 2.22 -2.34
C THR A 23 5.95 3.20 -1.18
N THR A 24 6.81 2.89 -0.22
CA THR A 24 7.18 3.83 0.85
C THR A 24 8.49 4.54 0.53
N ARG A 25 8.57 5.83 0.88
CA ARG A 25 9.77 6.67 0.72
C ARG A 25 10.14 7.34 2.04
N MET A 26 11.40 7.23 2.44
CA MET A 26 11.93 7.92 3.61
C MET A 26 12.37 9.32 3.22
N ILE A 27 11.86 10.32 3.95
CA ILE A 27 12.32 11.70 3.84
C ILE A 27 13.09 12.04 5.10
N TYR A 28 14.35 12.42 4.93
CA TYR A 28 15.24 12.87 6.01
C TYR A 28 15.56 14.34 5.82
N MET A 29 15.57 15.10 6.92
CA MET A 29 15.91 16.52 6.93
C MET A 29 16.83 16.82 8.13
N HIS A 30 17.87 17.62 7.90
CA HIS A 30 18.67 18.16 9.00
C HIS A 30 17.95 19.33 9.69
N PRO A 31 18.00 19.47 11.02
CA PRO A 31 17.28 20.52 11.76
C PRO A 31 17.55 21.95 11.27
N ASN A 32 18.81 22.27 10.93
CA ASN A 32 19.14 23.59 10.39
C ASN A 32 18.53 23.83 9.01
N GLY A 33 18.36 22.78 8.20
CA GLY A 33 17.71 22.85 6.89
C GLY A 33 16.22 23.17 6.99
N ALA A 34 15.52 22.59 7.96
CA ALA A 34 14.08 22.84 8.17
C ALA A 34 13.77 24.31 8.53
N ASN A 35 14.67 24.96 9.28
CA ASN A 35 14.52 26.37 9.67
C ASN A 35 14.73 27.34 8.50
N VAL A 36 15.56 26.97 7.53
CA VAL A 36 15.89 27.83 6.38
C VAL A 36 14.96 27.58 5.17
N TRP A 37 14.28 26.43 5.15
CA TRP A 37 13.41 25.97 4.05
C TRP A 37 11.96 25.65 4.48
N PRO A 38 11.32 26.44 5.36
CA PRO A 38 9.99 26.13 5.87
C PRO A 38 8.92 26.11 4.76
N ASP A 39 9.08 26.96 3.74
CA ASP A 39 8.21 27.05 2.56
C ASP A 39 8.23 25.78 1.70
N VAL A 40 9.39 25.14 1.58
CA VAL A 40 9.52 23.88 0.83
C VAL A 40 8.85 22.73 1.59
N LEU A 41 9.02 22.67 2.91
CA LEU A 41 8.37 21.65 3.74
C LEU A 41 6.84 21.81 3.75
N GLN A 42 6.34 23.05 3.87
CA GLN A 42 4.90 23.33 3.78
C GLN A 42 4.33 22.89 2.43
N ASN A 43 5.06 23.11 1.33
CA ASN A 43 4.67 22.63 0.01
C ASN A 43 4.58 21.10 -0.08
N LEU A 44 5.57 20.39 0.48
CA LEU A 44 5.55 18.92 0.55
C LEU A 44 4.32 18.42 1.32
N LEU A 45 4.07 18.98 2.52
CA LEU A 45 2.95 18.56 3.37
C LEU A 45 1.60 18.87 2.71
N ALA A 46 1.45 20.05 2.09
CA ALA A 46 0.24 20.44 1.37
C ALA A 46 0.00 19.53 0.16
N TYR A 47 1.05 19.23 -0.62
CA TYR A 47 0.94 18.35 -1.78
C TYR A 47 0.59 16.92 -1.37
N ALA A 48 1.26 16.36 -0.36
CA ALA A 48 0.94 15.04 0.17
C ALA A 48 -0.51 14.97 0.67
N LYS A 49 -0.99 16.00 1.38
CA LYS A 49 -2.38 16.10 1.81
C LYS A 49 -3.36 16.13 0.63
N SER A 50 -3.00 16.81 -0.46
CA SER A 50 -3.85 16.89 -1.65
C SER A 50 -4.06 15.56 -2.38
N GLN A 51 -3.21 14.54 -2.14
CA GLN A 51 -3.39 13.19 -2.67
C GLN A 51 -4.56 12.44 -2.01
N GLY A 52 -4.98 12.87 -0.82
CA GLY A 52 -6.02 12.22 -0.04
C GLY A 52 -5.51 11.02 0.77
N ASN A 53 -6.14 10.80 1.92
CA ASN A 53 -5.74 9.80 2.90
C ASN A 53 -5.89 8.35 2.38
N ASP A 54 -6.71 8.11 1.34
CA ASP A 54 -6.90 6.77 0.77
C ASP A 54 -5.79 6.35 -0.20
N LYS A 55 -4.94 7.30 -0.62
CA LYS A 55 -3.83 7.11 -1.56
C LYS A 55 -2.47 7.32 -0.91
N PHE A 56 -2.38 8.25 0.04
CA PHE A 56 -1.13 8.60 0.70
C PHE A 56 -1.30 8.70 2.21
N GLN A 57 -0.33 8.20 2.96
CA GLN A 57 -0.28 8.24 4.41
C GLN A 57 1.14 8.53 4.90
N TRP A 58 1.24 9.31 5.96
CA TRP A 58 2.50 9.52 6.67
C TRP A 58 2.67 8.46 7.76
N TYR A 59 3.88 7.90 7.85
CA TYR A 59 4.24 6.96 8.91
C TYR A 59 5.52 7.41 9.59
N THR A 60 5.61 7.14 10.89
CA THR A 60 6.90 7.19 11.58
C THR A 60 7.73 5.96 11.20
N MET A 61 9.06 6.07 11.28
CA MET A 61 9.94 4.91 11.03
C MET A 61 9.61 3.71 11.94
N PRO A 62 9.37 3.87 13.25
CA PRO A 62 8.94 2.76 14.10
C PRO A 62 7.64 2.09 13.63
N ARG A 63 6.61 2.89 13.27
CA ARG A 63 5.32 2.34 12.82
C ARG A 63 5.44 1.52 11.54
N LEU A 64 6.29 1.96 10.62
CA LEU A 64 6.58 1.24 9.39
C LEU A 64 7.38 -0.05 9.69
N ALA A 65 8.37 0.02 10.59
CA ALA A 65 9.11 -1.16 11.02
C ALA A 65 8.19 -2.22 11.64
N ASP A 66 7.28 -1.82 12.54
CA ASP A 66 6.30 -2.71 13.16
C ASP A 66 5.39 -3.39 12.13
N PHE A 67 4.93 -2.63 11.12
CA PHE A 67 4.16 -3.18 10.00
C PHE A 67 4.98 -4.21 9.23
N MET A 68 6.24 -3.89 8.89
CA MET A 68 7.10 -4.79 8.12
C MET A 68 7.39 -6.08 8.89
N THR A 69 7.64 -6.01 10.19
CA THR A 69 7.81 -7.20 11.06
C THR A 69 6.53 -8.03 11.14
N THR A 70 5.37 -7.39 11.24
CA THR A 70 4.07 -8.10 11.24
C THR A 70 3.84 -8.77 9.88
N ARG A 71 4.07 -8.05 8.78
CA ARG A 71 3.92 -8.58 7.41
C ARG A 71 4.80 -9.80 7.14
N GLN A 72 6.02 -9.85 7.69
CA GLN A 72 6.93 -11.00 7.54
C GLN A 72 6.39 -12.29 8.15
N ARG A 73 5.44 -12.21 9.08
CA ARG A 73 4.84 -13.37 9.75
C ARG A 73 3.57 -13.88 9.05
N VAL A 74 3.18 -13.26 7.93
CA VAL A 74 2.04 -13.71 7.13
C VAL A 74 2.46 -14.93 6.32
N SER A 75 1.78 -16.06 6.54
CA SER A 75 1.84 -17.20 5.65
C SER A 75 0.71 -17.07 4.63
N TRP A 76 1.01 -17.25 3.34
CA TRP A 76 -0.01 -17.24 2.30
C TRP A 76 0.34 -18.25 1.21
N HIS A 77 -0.68 -18.78 0.55
CA HIS A 77 -0.50 -19.62 -0.63
C HIS A 77 -1.61 -19.39 -1.65
N GLU A 78 -1.29 -19.67 -2.90
CA GLU A 78 -2.23 -19.77 -4.01
C GLU A 78 -2.29 -21.23 -4.47
N GLN A 79 -3.50 -21.79 -4.55
CA GLN A 79 -3.75 -23.08 -5.19
C GLN A 79 -4.64 -22.86 -6.40
N ARG A 80 -4.23 -23.36 -7.56
CA ARG A 80 -5.00 -23.23 -8.78
C ARG A 80 -5.63 -24.56 -9.16
N ASP A 81 -6.91 -24.52 -9.52
CA ASP A 81 -7.58 -25.68 -10.07
C ASP A 81 -7.54 -25.73 -11.61
N ALA A 82 -7.97 -26.86 -12.18
CA ALA A 82 -8.03 -27.06 -13.62
C ALA A 82 -9.07 -26.17 -14.34
N SER A 83 -9.98 -25.53 -13.59
CA SER A 83 -11.00 -24.63 -14.14
C SER A 83 -10.52 -23.18 -14.28
N GLY A 84 -9.25 -22.91 -13.92
CA GLY A 84 -8.65 -21.58 -13.97
C GLY A 84 -9.00 -20.71 -12.75
N VAL A 85 -9.57 -21.28 -11.69
CA VAL A 85 -9.84 -20.56 -10.45
C VAL A 85 -8.66 -20.73 -9.49
N SER A 86 -8.16 -19.62 -8.98
CA SER A 86 -7.18 -19.60 -7.90
C SER A 86 -7.88 -19.42 -6.55
N GLN A 87 -7.57 -20.32 -5.62
CA GLN A 87 -7.91 -20.22 -4.21
C GLN A 87 -6.71 -19.64 -3.46
N PHE A 88 -6.96 -18.58 -2.70
CA PHE A 88 -5.96 -17.95 -1.85
C PHE A 88 -6.33 -18.18 -0.40
N GLU A 89 -5.34 -18.61 0.37
CA GLU A 89 -5.43 -18.65 1.81
C GLU A 89 -4.26 -17.86 2.38
N ALA A 90 -4.56 -17.05 3.39
CA ALA A 90 -3.52 -16.39 4.17
C ALA A 90 -3.84 -16.47 5.65
N SER A 91 -2.79 -16.51 6.47
CA SER A 91 -2.89 -16.60 7.91
C SER A 91 -1.79 -15.79 8.60
N HIS A 92 -2.09 -15.35 9.82
CA HIS A 92 -1.13 -14.69 10.68
C HIS A 92 -1.35 -15.10 12.15
N PRO A 93 -0.29 -15.27 12.97
CA PRO A 93 -0.43 -15.73 14.35
C PRO A 93 -1.32 -14.86 15.25
N SER A 94 -1.38 -13.54 15.00
CA SER A 94 -2.17 -12.59 15.79
C SER A 94 -3.32 -11.94 15.01
N SER A 95 -3.03 -11.21 13.92
CA SER A 95 -4.00 -10.58 13.04
C SER A 95 -3.44 -10.28 11.64
N LEU A 96 -4.28 -10.31 10.61
CA LEU A 96 -4.03 -9.89 9.23
C LEU A 96 -4.44 -8.44 8.96
N LYS A 97 -4.81 -7.68 9.99
CA LYS A 97 -5.18 -6.27 9.85
C LYS A 97 -4.11 -5.52 9.04
N GLU A 98 -4.56 -4.69 8.09
CA GLU A 98 -3.72 -3.88 7.18
C GLU A 98 -2.99 -4.66 6.08
N MET A 99 -3.15 -5.99 6.01
CA MET A 99 -2.61 -6.78 4.91
C MET A 99 -3.49 -6.66 3.67
N VAL A 100 -2.85 -6.43 2.53
CA VAL A 100 -3.51 -6.29 1.24
C VAL A 100 -2.77 -7.14 0.20
N TRP A 101 -3.52 -7.92 -0.56
CA TRP A 101 -3.02 -8.60 -1.75
C TRP A 101 -3.47 -7.84 -2.99
N MET A 102 -2.50 -7.45 -3.81
CA MET A 102 -2.73 -6.77 -5.09
C MET A 102 -2.76 -7.80 -6.20
N LEU A 103 -3.94 -8.07 -6.76
CA LEU A 103 -4.11 -9.01 -7.86
C LEU A 103 -4.18 -8.25 -9.19
N PRO A 104 -3.27 -8.48 -10.15
CA PRO A 104 -3.30 -7.78 -11.43
C PRO A 104 -4.50 -8.23 -12.27
N LYS A 105 -5.26 -7.26 -12.81
CA LYS A 105 -6.44 -7.55 -13.64
C LYS A 105 -6.10 -8.17 -14.98
N THR A 106 -4.85 -8.02 -15.44
CA THR A 106 -4.31 -8.75 -16.60
C THR A 106 -4.23 -10.26 -16.38
N ARG A 107 -4.31 -10.73 -15.13
CA ARG A 107 -4.39 -12.14 -14.77
C ARG A 107 -5.75 -12.52 -14.18
N TYR A 108 -6.35 -11.65 -13.37
CA TYR A 108 -7.59 -11.90 -12.63
C TYR A 108 -8.69 -10.93 -13.06
N VAL A 109 -9.43 -11.28 -14.11
CA VAL A 109 -10.41 -10.38 -14.75
C VAL A 109 -11.62 -10.09 -13.89
N GLU A 110 -12.12 -11.10 -13.20
CA GLU A 110 -13.30 -10.99 -12.37
C GLU A 110 -12.92 -10.51 -10.97
N ARG A 111 -13.84 -9.78 -10.35
CA ARG A 111 -13.70 -9.34 -8.97
C ARG A 111 -13.49 -10.56 -8.05
N PRO A 112 -12.43 -10.60 -7.23
CA PRO A 112 -12.24 -11.68 -6.27
C PRO A 112 -13.44 -11.86 -5.34
N VAL A 113 -13.72 -13.11 -4.97
CA VAL A 113 -14.87 -13.49 -4.16
C VAL A 113 -14.40 -14.06 -2.84
N SER A 114 -14.96 -13.57 -1.74
CA SER A 114 -14.75 -14.06 -0.37
C SER A 114 -16.10 -14.45 0.22
N PRO A 115 -16.46 -15.75 0.20
CA PRO A 115 -17.77 -16.21 0.67
C PRO A 115 -18.03 -15.95 2.16
N ASP A 116 -16.96 -15.86 2.96
CA ASP A 116 -17.01 -15.61 4.40
C ASP A 116 -16.86 -14.13 4.76
N GLU A 117 -16.81 -13.24 3.76
CA GLU A 117 -16.59 -11.79 3.91
C GLU A 117 -15.34 -11.44 4.75
N SER A 118 -14.36 -12.35 4.81
CA SER A 118 -13.12 -12.16 5.58
C SER A 118 -12.20 -11.09 4.99
N VAL A 119 -12.45 -10.69 3.74
CA VAL A 119 -11.75 -9.62 3.02
C VAL A 119 -12.70 -8.64 2.35
N ILE A 120 -12.23 -7.40 2.21
CA ILE A 120 -12.88 -6.36 1.40
C ILE A 120 -12.12 -6.24 0.09
N VAL A 121 -12.83 -6.33 -1.03
CA VAL A 121 -12.25 -6.20 -2.37
C VAL A 121 -12.59 -4.84 -2.95
N THR A 122 -11.56 -4.04 -3.23
CA THR A 122 -11.68 -2.72 -3.86
C THR A 122 -11.00 -2.68 -5.22
N ASP A 123 -11.57 -1.90 -6.14
CA ASP A 123 -10.96 -1.60 -7.44
C ASP A 123 -9.87 -0.56 -7.26
N ARG A 124 -8.64 -0.86 -7.73
CA ARG A 124 -7.49 0.06 -7.72
C ARG A 124 -6.88 0.17 -9.12
N GLY A 125 -7.71 0.37 -10.13
CA GLY A 125 -7.27 0.56 -11.51
C GLY A 125 -6.84 -0.76 -12.13
N ASP A 126 -5.54 -0.95 -12.36
CA ASP A 126 -4.98 -2.17 -12.97
C ASP A 126 -4.99 -3.39 -12.03
N HIS A 127 -5.40 -3.21 -10.77
CA HIS A 127 -5.38 -4.25 -9.76
C HIS A 127 -6.70 -4.31 -8.99
N TRP A 128 -7.02 -5.50 -8.50
CA TRP A 128 -7.90 -5.67 -7.34
C TRP A 128 -7.08 -5.59 -6.07
N ALA A 129 -7.49 -4.75 -5.12
CA ALA A 129 -6.92 -4.72 -3.77
C ALA A 129 -7.83 -5.53 -2.83
N VAL A 130 -7.32 -6.67 -2.37
CA VAL A 130 -8.00 -7.57 -1.45
C VAL A 130 -7.46 -7.30 -0.04
N SER A 131 -8.23 -6.61 0.79
CA SER A 131 -7.82 -6.15 2.12
C SER A 131 -8.40 -7.03 3.23
N ALA A 132 -7.55 -7.54 4.11
CA ALA A 132 -7.99 -8.29 5.28
C ALA A 132 -8.48 -7.36 6.41
N GLY A 133 -9.51 -7.83 7.12
CA GLY A 133 -9.95 -7.24 8.38
C GLY A 133 -9.07 -7.62 9.57
N ASN A 134 -9.57 -7.38 10.79
CA ASN A 134 -8.91 -7.82 12.02
C ASN A 134 -9.21 -9.31 12.30
N VAL A 135 -8.70 -10.19 11.43
CA VAL A 135 -8.89 -11.64 11.47
C VAL A 135 -7.55 -12.37 11.40
N ARG A 136 -7.49 -13.64 11.80
CA ARG A 136 -6.25 -14.43 11.76
C ARG A 136 -6.07 -15.21 10.46
N GLN A 137 -7.15 -15.44 9.75
CA GLN A 137 -7.17 -16.18 8.50
C GLN A 137 -8.14 -15.50 7.54
N VAL A 138 -7.82 -15.55 6.26
CA VAL A 138 -8.70 -15.13 5.17
C VAL A 138 -8.67 -16.17 4.07
N ARG A 139 -9.80 -16.29 3.37
CA ARG A 139 -9.94 -17.10 2.17
C ARG A 139 -10.68 -16.31 1.10
N PHE A 140 -10.13 -16.32 -0.10
CA PHE A 140 -10.80 -15.74 -1.26
C PHE A 140 -10.39 -16.46 -2.53
N SER A 141 -11.20 -16.33 -3.55
CA SER A 141 -10.95 -16.91 -4.88
C SER A 141 -10.92 -15.83 -5.94
N ALA A 142 -10.18 -16.07 -7.01
CA ALA A 142 -10.20 -15.23 -8.19
C ALA A 142 -10.06 -16.08 -9.45
N ARG A 143 -10.90 -15.81 -10.45
CA ARG A 143 -10.84 -16.45 -11.75
C ARG A 143 -9.72 -15.84 -12.58
N GLN A 144 -8.91 -16.68 -13.20
CA GLN A 144 -7.92 -16.28 -14.18
C GLN A 144 -8.48 -16.35 -15.60
N HIS A 145 -7.78 -15.68 -16.52
CA HIS A 145 -7.91 -15.94 -17.95
C HIS A 145 -7.55 -17.39 -18.32
#